data_AF-A0A8J6MPJ8-F1
#
_entry.id   AF-A0A8J6MPJ8-F1
#
_cell.length_a   1.000
_cell.length_b   1.000
_cell.length_c   1.000
_cell.angle_alpha   90.00
_cell.angle_beta   90.00
_cell.angle_gamma   90.00
#
_symmetry.space_group_name_H-M   'P 1'
#
loop_
_entity.id
_entity.type
_entity.pdbx_description
1 polymer ?
#
loop_
_entity_poly.entity_id
_entity_poly.type
_entity_poly.pdbx_seq_one_letter_code
_entity_poly.pdbx_strand_id
1 'polypeptide(L)'
;MAAKPDGTFLSILGTNIYSYNAGTNLMDDIGDGKEVAAGGSTIWAIDLQDRVMRYNGTGWDLMGSAIAKKIAVDNTGAAWIMQSDGTLYKWNGTQFNFVTGTSLDISISAFNQVFILGEDHDLYEYIANTWVRRSWNADLIAIGAGRFKATGITSKKNS
;
A
#
# COMPACT_ATOMS: atom_id res chain seq x y z
N MET A 1 -1.77 0.09 9.93
CA MET A 1 -0.45 0.58 10.38
C MET A 1 0.54 0.39 9.25
N ALA A 2 1.43 1.34 8.99
CA ALA A 2 2.51 1.21 8.01
C ALA A 2 3.83 1.53 8.73
N ALA A 3 4.90 0.79 8.45
CA ALA A 3 6.19 0.96 9.14
C ALA A 3 7.30 1.17 8.12
N LYS A 4 8.15 2.17 8.36
CA LYS A 4 9.38 2.41 7.63
C LYS A 4 10.54 1.62 8.26
N PRO A 5 11.58 1.26 7.48
CA PRO A 5 12.79 0.62 8.01
C PRO A 5 13.55 1.46 9.05
N ASP A 6 13.35 2.78 9.09
CA ASP A 6 13.96 3.71 10.05
C ASP A 6 13.27 3.74 11.43
N GLY A 7 12.25 2.89 11.65
CA GLY A 7 11.49 2.85 12.89
C GLY A 7 10.31 3.81 12.95
N THR A 8 10.07 4.63 11.91
CA THR A 8 8.84 5.43 11.80
C THR A 8 7.66 4.49 11.57
N PHE A 9 6.61 4.60 12.38
CA PHE A 9 5.35 3.93 12.12
C PHE A 9 4.20 4.93 12.03
N LEU A 10 3.25 4.59 11.17
CA LEU A 10 2.05 5.36 10.88
C LEU A 10 0.83 4.59 11.36
N SER A 11 -0.06 5.27 12.06
CA SER A 11 -1.35 4.74 12.47
C SER A 11 -2.46 5.70 12.12
N ILE A 12 -3.63 5.15 11.80
CA ILE A 12 -4.87 5.92 11.73
C ILE A 12 -5.71 5.54 12.95
N LEU A 13 -6.17 6.55 13.71
CA LEU A 13 -7.11 6.39 14.80
C LEU A 13 -8.32 7.30 14.55
N GLY A 14 -9.47 6.70 14.23
CA GLY A 14 -10.58 7.48 13.67
C GLY A 14 -10.22 7.94 12.26
N THR A 15 -10.07 9.25 12.07
CA THR A 15 -9.57 9.85 10.81
C THR A 15 -8.14 10.38 10.95
N ASN A 16 -7.66 10.62 12.17
CA ASN A 16 -6.35 11.21 12.41
C ASN A 16 -5.24 10.23 12.03
N ILE A 17 -4.29 10.73 11.23
CA ILE A 17 -3.05 10.08 10.86
C ILE A 17 -1.97 10.54 11.84
N TYR A 18 -1.35 9.58 12.51
CA TYR A 18 -0.23 9.82 13.40
C TYR A 18 1.07 9.31 12.81
N SER A 19 2.14 10.07 13.00
CA SER A 19 3.51 9.66 12.70
C SER A 19 4.36 9.61 13.96
N TYR A 20 5.05 8.49 14.16
CA TYR A 20 6.04 8.39 15.23
C TYR A 20 7.23 9.31 14.97
N ASN A 21 7.60 10.11 15.96
CA ASN A 21 8.77 10.96 15.96
C ASN A 21 9.84 10.39 16.90
N ALA A 22 10.92 9.88 16.34
CA ALA A 22 12.00 9.25 17.11
C ALA A 22 12.78 10.25 17.99
N GLY A 23 12.78 11.54 17.65
CA GLY A 23 13.47 12.58 18.44
C GLY A 23 12.74 12.95 19.72
N THR A 24 11.40 12.87 19.71
CA THR A 24 10.55 13.17 20.87
C THR A 24 9.96 11.93 21.54
N ASN A 25 10.03 10.77 20.88
CA ASN A 25 9.36 9.53 21.29
C ASN A 25 7.84 9.69 21.43
N LEU A 26 7.23 10.53 20.58
CA LEU A 26 5.80 10.84 20.57
C LEU A 26 5.16 10.52 19.22
N MET A 27 3.83 10.44 19.23
CA MET A 27 3.01 10.44 18.02
C MET A 27 2.62 11.87 17.67
N ASP A 28 3.12 12.36 16.54
CA ASP A 28 2.70 13.65 16.00
C ASP A 28 1.44 13.43 15.15
N ASP A 29 0.39 14.21 15.41
CA ASP A 29 -0.76 14.29 14.51
C ASP A 29 -0.34 15.03 13.25
N ILE A 30 -0.44 14.35 12.11
CA ILE A 30 -0.03 14.91 10.83
C ILE A 30 -1.23 15.17 9.90
N GLY A 31 -2.47 15.07 10.37
CA GLY A 31 -3.69 15.37 9.60
C GLY A 31 -4.65 14.19 9.50
N ASP A 32 -5.58 14.24 8.55
CA ASP A 32 -6.65 13.24 8.42
C ASP A 32 -6.56 12.39 7.14
N GLY A 33 -7.01 11.14 7.24
CA GLY A 33 -7.23 10.26 6.10
C GLY A 33 -7.87 8.94 6.48
N LYS A 34 -8.39 8.22 5.49
CA LYS A 34 -8.95 6.87 5.67
C LYS A 34 -7.92 5.78 5.42
N GLU A 35 -6.83 6.11 4.72
CA GLU A 35 -5.76 5.17 4.44
C GLU A 35 -4.41 5.87 4.35
N VAL A 36 -3.36 5.22 4.85
CA VAL A 36 -1.99 5.74 4.84
C VAL A 36 -0.99 4.62 4.55
N ALA A 37 0.02 4.95 3.77
CA ALA A 37 1.13 4.07 3.45
C ALA A 37 2.46 4.86 3.43
N ALA A 38 3.55 4.18 3.78
CA ALA A 38 4.88 4.72 3.75
C ALA A 38 5.84 3.73 3.11
N GLY A 39 6.83 4.26 2.41
CA GLY A 39 7.85 3.50 1.70
C GLY A 39 8.97 4.44 1.24
N GLY A 40 10.21 3.94 1.32
CA GLY A 40 11.39 4.79 1.21
C GLY A 40 11.35 5.91 2.26
N SER A 41 11.50 7.16 1.83
CA SER A 41 11.38 8.36 2.66
C SER A 41 10.02 9.07 2.56
N THR A 42 9.06 8.48 1.83
CA THR A 42 7.80 9.16 1.49
C THR A 42 6.62 8.62 2.30
N ILE A 43 5.62 9.47 2.48
CA ILE A 43 4.34 9.12 3.09
C ILE A 43 3.25 9.57 2.14
N TRP A 44 2.31 8.66 1.89
CA TRP A 44 1.15 8.90 1.05
C TRP A 44 -0.11 8.48 1.78
N ALA A 45 -1.21 9.18 1.48
CA ALA A 45 -2.50 8.90 2.08
C ALA A 45 -3.62 9.04 1.06
N ILE A 46 -4.77 8.47 1.43
CA ILE A 46 -6.04 8.76 0.80
C ILE A 46 -6.90 9.49 1.82
N ASP A 47 -7.39 10.66 1.44
CA ASP A 47 -8.27 11.45 2.29
C ASP A 47 -9.71 10.91 2.35
N LEU A 48 -10.54 11.59 3.13
CA LEU A 48 -11.95 11.22 3.32
C LEU A 48 -12.82 11.42 2.07
N GLN A 49 -12.31 12.09 1.02
CA GLN A 49 -12.95 12.27 -0.28
C GLN A 49 -12.32 11.39 -1.38
N ASP A 50 -11.59 10.34 -1.00
CA ASP A 50 -10.88 9.42 -1.90
C ASP A 50 -9.70 10.04 -2.67
N ARG A 51 -9.29 11.28 -2.39
CA ARG A 51 -8.18 11.94 -3.10
C ARG A 51 -6.83 11.45 -2.60
N VAL A 52 -5.89 11.30 -3.52
CA VAL A 52 -4.52 10.88 -3.19
C VAL A 52 -3.67 12.08 -2.79
N MET A 53 -2.99 11.97 -1.65
CA MET A 53 -2.13 13.02 -1.10
C MET A 53 -0.74 12.49 -0.75
N ARG A 54 0.26 13.38 -0.79
CA ARG A 54 1.64 13.10 -0.35
C ARG A 54 2.06 14.08 0.74
N TYR A 55 2.65 13.57 1.80
CA TYR A 55 3.17 14.41 2.88
C TYR A 55 4.46 15.09 2.45
N ASN A 56 4.56 16.40 2.67
CA ASN A 56 5.71 17.23 2.29
C ASN A 56 6.62 17.61 3.48
N GLY A 57 6.31 17.09 4.68
CA GLY A 57 7.07 17.36 5.91
C GLY A 57 6.39 18.38 6.83
N THR A 58 5.46 19.18 6.33
CA THR A 58 4.67 20.14 7.14
C THR A 58 3.17 20.03 6.89
N GLY A 59 2.76 19.44 5.77
CA GLY A 59 1.37 19.20 5.42
C GLY A 59 1.24 18.21 4.25
N TRP A 60 0.06 18.19 3.64
CA TRP A 60 -0.30 17.26 2.56
C TRP A 60 -0.53 18.00 1.24
N ASP A 61 0.15 17.56 0.19
CA ASP A 61 -0.06 18.01 -1.17
C ASP A 61 -1.01 17.06 -1.91
N LEU A 62 -1.99 17.61 -2.63
CA LEU A 62 -2.87 16.84 -3.51
C LEU A 62 -2.11 16.38 -4.75
N MET A 63 -2.14 15.07 -5.01
CA MET A 63 -1.35 14.45 -6.07
C MET A 63 -2.19 14.23 -7.32
N GLY A 64 -2.53 15.34 -7.97
CA GLY A 64 -3.37 15.38 -9.16
C GLY A 64 -4.85 15.10 -8.87
N SER A 65 -5.57 14.61 -9.88
CA SER A 65 -7.01 14.28 -9.79
C SER A 65 -7.28 12.80 -9.53
N ALA A 66 -6.25 12.02 -9.15
CA ALA A 66 -6.41 10.60 -8.90
C ALA A 66 -7.28 10.35 -7.65
N ILE A 67 -8.27 9.48 -7.81
CA ILE A 67 -9.08 8.94 -6.71
C ILE A 67 -8.72 7.47 -6.48
N ALA A 68 -8.67 7.06 -5.22
CA ALA A 68 -8.24 5.72 -4.84
C ALA A 68 -9.04 5.16 -3.66
N LYS A 69 -9.11 3.83 -3.60
CA LYS A 69 -9.66 3.07 -2.48
C LYS A 69 -8.59 2.35 -1.69
N LYS A 70 -7.44 2.04 -2.29
CA LYS A 70 -6.26 1.52 -1.59
C LYS A 70 -4.97 2.18 -2.06
N ILE A 71 -3.99 2.25 -1.16
CA ILE A 71 -2.67 2.79 -1.43
C ILE A 71 -1.58 1.95 -0.76
N ALA A 72 -0.48 1.76 -1.47
CA ALA A 72 0.77 1.20 -0.98
C ALA A 72 1.95 2.03 -1.52
N VAL A 73 3.11 1.99 -0.86
CA VAL A 73 4.30 2.75 -1.29
C VAL A 73 5.51 1.83 -1.31
N ASP A 74 6.21 1.77 -2.44
CA ASP A 74 7.42 0.94 -2.57
C ASP A 74 8.64 1.61 -1.93
N ASN A 75 9.75 0.90 -1.77
CA ASN A 75 10.97 1.44 -1.14
C ASN A 75 11.63 2.55 -1.96
N THR A 76 11.24 2.75 -3.23
CA THR A 76 11.68 3.92 -4.00
C THR A 76 10.88 5.18 -3.62
N GLY A 77 9.80 5.02 -2.86
CA GLY A 77 8.87 6.09 -2.48
C GLY A 77 7.76 6.33 -3.51
N ALA A 78 7.63 5.46 -4.51
CA ALA A 78 6.56 5.55 -5.50
C ALA A 78 5.27 4.95 -4.93
N ALA A 79 4.18 5.71 -5.01
CA ALA A 79 2.87 5.23 -4.63
C ALA A 79 2.24 4.35 -5.71
N TRP A 80 1.57 3.31 -5.22
CA TRP A 80 0.72 2.41 -5.97
C TRP A 80 -0.69 2.57 -5.44
N ILE A 81 -1.64 2.84 -6.32
CA ILE A 81 -3.04 3.05 -5.94
C ILE A 81 -3.95 2.07 -6.66
N MET A 82 -5.05 1.74 -6.01
CA MET A 82 -6.12 0.92 -6.56
C MET A 82 -7.43 1.70 -6.49
N GLN A 83 -8.15 1.77 -7.61
CA GLN A 83 -9.47 2.38 -7.67
C GLN A 83 -10.56 1.39 -7.23
N SER A 84 -11.82 1.84 -7.17
CA SER A 84 -12.94 1.00 -6.71
C SER A 84 -13.27 -0.17 -7.64
N ASP A 85 -12.90 -0.09 -8.91
CA ASP A 85 -13.05 -1.12 -9.94
C ASP A 85 -11.84 -2.07 -10.00
N GLY A 86 -10.89 -1.95 -9.06
CA GLY A 86 -9.67 -2.77 -9.02
C GLY A 86 -8.56 -2.30 -9.96
N THR A 87 -8.76 -1.21 -10.72
CA THR A 87 -7.76 -0.64 -11.63
C THR A 87 -6.55 -0.12 -10.85
N LEU A 88 -5.34 -0.47 -11.32
CA LEU A 88 -4.08 -0.12 -10.68
C LEU A 88 -3.36 1.02 -11.40
N TYR A 89 -2.75 1.91 -10.61
CA TYR A 89 -1.86 2.94 -11.11
C TYR A 89 -0.59 3.05 -10.27
N LYS A 90 0.51 3.44 -10.90
CA LYS A 90 1.78 3.74 -10.25
C LYS A 90 2.20 5.19 -10.50
N TRP A 91 2.62 5.87 -9.44
CA TRP A 91 3.26 7.18 -9.55
C TRP A 91 4.63 7.06 -10.23
N ASN A 92 4.83 7.78 -11.34
CA ASN A 92 6.08 7.76 -12.10
C ASN A 92 7.02 8.94 -11.81
N GLY A 93 6.68 9.79 -10.85
CA GLY A 93 7.39 11.05 -10.56
C GLY A 93 6.59 12.30 -10.93
N THR A 94 5.70 12.20 -11.92
CA THR A 94 4.92 13.33 -12.45
C THR A 94 3.42 13.07 -12.45
N GLN A 95 3.01 11.82 -12.71
CA GLN A 95 1.60 11.42 -12.77
C GLN A 95 1.41 9.95 -12.41
N PHE A 96 0.15 9.57 -12.19
CA PHE A 96 -0.26 8.18 -12.06
C PHE A 96 -0.42 7.54 -13.44
N ASN A 97 0.44 6.57 -13.75
CA ASN A 97 0.34 5.78 -14.98
C ASN A 97 -0.39 4.46 -14.68
N PHE A 98 -1.27 4.07 -15.60
CA PHE A 98 -1.97 2.78 -15.53
C PHE A 98 -0.98 1.62 -15.50
N VAL A 99 -1.25 0.66 -14.63
CA VAL A 99 -0.56 -0.64 -14.57
C VAL A 99 -1.59 -1.69 -14.97
N THR A 100 -1.20 -2.57 -15.90
CA THR A 100 -2.11 -3.60 -16.42
C THR A 100 -2.57 -4.55 -15.30
N GLY A 101 -3.79 -5.07 -15.41
CA GLY A 101 -4.40 -6.00 -14.44
C GLY A 101 -5.49 -5.37 -13.57
N THR A 102 -6.35 -6.21 -13.00
CA THR A 102 -7.35 -5.87 -11.97
C THR A 102 -6.97 -6.58 -10.68
N SER A 103 -7.25 -5.94 -9.55
CA SER A 103 -6.90 -6.50 -8.23
C SER A 103 -7.98 -6.25 -7.20
N LEU A 104 -8.13 -7.20 -6.28
CA LEU A 104 -8.94 -7.08 -5.07
C LEU A 104 -8.18 -6.37 -3.94
N ASP A 105 -6.85 -6.47 -3.97
CA ASP A 105 -5.97 -5.83 -2.99
C ASP A 105 -4.56 -5.62 -3.55
N ILE A 106 -3.84 -4.67 -2.97
CA ILE A 106 -2.43 -4.39 -3.21
C ILE A 106 -1.68 -4.24 -1.90
N SER A 107 -0.52 -4.89 -1.81
CA SER A 107 0.39 -4.76 -0.67
C SER A 107 1.84 -4.70 -1.12
N ILE A 108 2.70 -4.26 -0.21
CA ILE A 108 4.14 -4.24 -0.42
C ILE A 108 4.81 -4.94 0.75
N SER A 109 5.70 -5.85 0.39
CA SER A 109 6.48 -6.72 1.25
C SER A 109 7.60 -5.98 1.96
N ALA A 110 8.02 -6.48 3.13
CA ALA A 110 9.20 -6.00 3.85
C ALA A 110 10.49 -6.08 3.00
N PHE A 111 10.50 -6.92 1.97
CA PHE A 111 11.57 -7.08 0.99
C PHE A 111 11.35 -6.25 -0.28
N ASN A 112 10.45 -5.25 -0.25
CA ASN A 112 10.14 -4.36 -1.37
C ASN A 112 9.50 -5.02 -2.60
N GLN A 113 8.80 -6.14 -2.40
CA GLN A 113 8.08 -6.79 -3.48
C GLN A 113 6.64 -6.28 -3.49
N VAL A 114 6.14 -5.90 -4.65
CA VAL A 114 4.75 -5.47 -4.83
C VAL A 114 3.92 -6.70 -5.15
N PHE A 115 2.87 -6.94 -4.36
CA PHE A 115 1.96 -8.04 -4.53
C PHE A 115 0.53 -7.55 -4.72
N ILE A 116 -0.23 -8.27 -5.54
CA ILE A 116 -1.68 -8.11 -5.65
C ILE A 116 -2.38 -9.44 -5.40
N LEU A 117 -3.60 -9.35 -4.86
CA LEU A 117 -4.58 -10.43 -4.92
C LEU A 117 -5.43 -10.21 -6.17
N GLY A 118 -5.32 -11.10 -7.15
CA GLY A 118 -6.13 -11.05 -8.37
C GLY A 118 -7.60 -11.40 -8.10
N GLU A 119 -8.48 -11.06 -9.04
CA GLU A 119 -9.91 -11.44 -8.97
C GLU A 119 -10.14 -12.96 -9.06
N ASP A 120 -9.16 -13.69 -9.59
CA ASP A 120 -9.08 -15.15 -9.59
C ASP A 120 -8.68 -15.75 -8.23
N HIS A 121 -8.51 -14.91 -7.21
CA HIS A 121 -8.04 -15.25 -5.88
C HIS A 121 -6.61 -15.82 -5.82
N ASP A 122 -5.80 -15.55 -6.84
CA ASP A 122 -4.37 -15.90 -6.83
C ASP A 122 -3.48 -14.71 -6.46
N LEU A 123 -2.28 -15.04 -5.97
CA LEU A 123 -1.25 -14.06 -5.63
C LEU A 123 -0.35 -13.79 -6.84
N TYR A 124 -0.14 -12.51 -7.14
CA TYR A 124 0.78 -12.08 -8.19
C TYR A 124 1.85 -11.14 -7.64
N GLU A 125 3.08 -11.31 -8.09
CA GLU A 125 4.20 -10.40 -7.80
C GLU A 125 4.52 -9.55 -9.04
N TYR A 126 4.77 -8.25 -8.84
CA TYR A 126 5.19 -7.36 -9.91
C TYR A 126 6.70 -7.48 -10.15
N ILE A 127 7.10 -8.03 -11.31
CA ILE A 127 8.49 -8.26 -11.68
C ILE A 127 8.72 -7.79 -13.10
N ALA A 128 9.74 -6.95 -13.30
CA ALA A 128 10.15 -6.47 -14.62
C ALA A 128 8.97 -5.95 -15.49
N ASN A 129 8.08 -5.18 -14.86
CA ASN A 129 6.84 -4.65 -15.47
C ASN A 129 5.80 -5.68 -15.89
N THR A 130 5.78 -6.86 -15.26
CA THR A 130 4.79 -7.91 -15.50
C THR A 130 4.32 -8.53 -14.19
N TRP A 131 3.06 -8.95 -14.13
CA TRP A 131 2.53 -9.74 -13.02
C TRP A 131 2.89 -11.21 -13.19
N VAL A 132 3.64 -11.76 -12.24
CA VAL A 132 4.03 -13.17 -12.20
C VAL A 132 3.24 -13.88 -11.11
N ARG A 133 2.38 -14.84 -11.50
CA ARG A 133 1.60 -15.67 -10.58
C ARG A 133 2.54 -16.46 -9.67
N ARG A 134 2.36 -16.36 -8.36
CA ARG A 134 3.12 -17.14 -7.37
C ARG A 134 2.29 -18.34 -6.93
N SER A 135 2.82 -19.55 -7.15
CA SER A 135 2.20 -20.79 -6.64
C SER A 135 2.49 -20.91 -5.15
N TRP A 136 1.42 -21.04 -4.37
CA TRP A 136 1.34 -21.01 -2.91
C TRP A 136 2.54 -21.62 -2.15
N ASN A 137 3.05 -20.87 -1.17
CA ASN A 137 3.50 -21.45 0.10
C ASN A 137 2.95 -20.59 1.24
N ALA A 138 2.37 -21.24 2.25
CA ALA A 138 1.52 -20.64 3.28
C ALA A 138 2.26 -19.68 4.25
N ASP A 139 3.56 -19.48 4.05
CA ASP A 139 4.41 -18.61 4.87
C ASP A 139 4.42 -17.14 4.41
N LEU A 140 3.78 -16.82 3.28
CA LEU A 140 3.77 -15.47 2.69
C LEU A 140 2.53 -14.63 3.07
N ILE A 141 1.72 -15.08 4.03
CA ILE A 141 0.48 -14.37 4.44
C ILE A 141 0.76 -13.07 5.23
N ALA A 142 2.02 -12.81 5.61
CA ALA A 142 2.40 -11.65 6.44
C ALA A 142 3.14 -10.51 5.72
N ILE A 143 3.37 -10.55 4.39
CA ILE A 143 4.32 -9.63 3.74
C ILE A 143 3.72 -8.28 3.31
N GLY A 144 3.24 -7.53 4.29
CA GLY A 144 2.91 -6.12 4.08
C GLY A 144 1.97 -5.61 5.14
N ALA A 145 2.52 -5.27 6.31
CA ALA A 145 1.85 -4.55 7.38
C ALA A 145 0.37 -4.95 7.67
N GLY A 146 0.06 -6.25 7.56
CA GLY A 146 -1.20 -6.85 8.06
C GLY A 146 -2.43 -6.77 7.15
N ARG A 147 -2.31 -6.78 5.81
CA ARG A 147 -3.49 -6.59 4.93
C ARG A 147 -4.12 -7.82 4.26
N PHE A 148 -3.46 -8.97 4.18
CA PHE A 148 -4.11 -10.17 3.62
C PHE A 148 -4.74 -11.03 4.73
N LYS A 149 -6.07 -11.09 4.78
CA LYS A 149 -6.78 -12.18 5.47
C LYS A 149 -7.18 -13.24 4.45
N ALA A 150 -6.44 -14.35 4.40
CA ALA A 150 -6.90 -15.53 3.70
C ALA A 150 -8.06 -16.16 4.50
N THR A 151 -9.27 -16.12 3.98
CA THR A 151 -10.40 -16.90 4.49
C THR A 151 -10.77 -17.95 3.46
N GLY A 152 -10.39 -19.21 3.74
CA GLY A 152 -10.66 -20.34 2.84
C GLY A 152 -9.41 -21.10 2.42
N ILE A 153 -8.74 -21.79 3.36
CA ILE A 153 -7.74 -22.81 3.02
C ILE A 153 -8.49 -24.14 2.86
N THR A 154 -8.70 -24.60 1.63
CA THR A 154 -8.91 -26.02 1.38
C THR A 154 -7.60 -26.59 0.86
N SER A 155 -6.89 -27.33 1.73
CA SER A 155 -5.70 -28.08 1.33
C SER A 155 -6.05 -29.05 0.21
N LYS A 156 -5.43 -28.93 -0.96
CA LYS A 156 -5.34 -30.06 -1.89
C LYS A 156 -4.44 -31.10 -1.24
N LYS A 157 -5.04 -32.17 -0.70
CA LYS A 157 -4.34 -33.43 -0.48
C LYS A 157 -3.93 -33.94 -1.85
N ASN A 158 -2.64 -33.97 -2.12
CA ASN A 158 -2.12 -34.75 -3.23
C ASN A 158 -2.20 -36.23 -2.81
N SER A 159 -3.05 -36.97 -3.49
CA SER A 159 -3.08 -38.45 -3.51
C SER A 159 -1.87 -39.01 -4.26
#